data_AF-A0A356UE29-F1
#
_entry.id   AF-A0A356UE29-F1
#
_cell.length_a   1.000
_cell.length_b   1.000
_cell.length_c   1.000
_cell.angle_alpha   90.00
_cell.angle_beta   90.00
_cell.angle_gamma   90.00
#
_symmetry.space_group_name_H-M   'P 1'
#
loop_
_entity.id
_entity.type
_entity.pdbx_description
1 polymer ?
#
loop_
_entity_poly.entity_id
_entity_poly.type
_entity_poly.pdbx_seq_one_letter_code
_entity_poly.pdbx_strand_id
1 'polypeptide(L)'
;DTQAVITGGRTAFPIRFAAEAMGAEVKWSDASRIVHLFTKKTTNKEELIKELDQQYKPTAPGTINVDVSKLGKIPSIPDSPWYQATPEQIAELKKVHLLSYAKTGFDGDWAYDPNRPERYTAYDWWSKYFDRTPYPFVSSEDLIYTVVDQPCFRGYMDFEGKGFRVVDLEIHNQSFLIMDPITNTRLYLKWYK
;
A
#
# COMPACT_ATOMS: atom_id res chain seq x y z
N ASP A 1 -21.89 -21.10 6.10
CA ASP A 1 -20.46 -20.75 6.10
C ASP A 1 -19.84 -21.23 4.79
N THR A 2 -18.76 -20.60 4.34
CA THR A 2 -18.09 -20.97 3.08
C THR A 2 -17.04 -22.05 3.36
N GLN A 3 -16.78 -22.95 2.41
CA GLN A 3 -15.70 -23.93 2.57
C GLN A 3 -14.33 -23.27 2.40
N ALA A 4 -13.31 -23.77 3.10
CA ALA A 4 -11.93 -23.33 2.84
C ALA A 4 -11.53 -23.68 1.39
N VAL A 5 -10.85 -22.76 0.72
CA VAL A 5 -10.43 -22.91 -0.68
C VAL A 5 -8.93 -22.82 -0.76
N ILE A 6 -8.30 -23.75 -1.48
CA ILE A 6 -6.88 -23.67 -1.81
C ILE A 6 -6.77 -22.92 -3.14
N THR A 7 -6.05 -21.80 -3.14
CA THR A 7 -5.80 -20.99 -4.34
C THR A 7 -4.38 -20.46 -4.35
N GLY A 8 -3.68 -20.59 -5.48
CA GLY A 8 -2.31 -20.09 -5.64
C GLY A 8 -1.32 -20.63 -4.59
N GLY A 9 -1.46 -21.89 -4.17
CA GLY A 9 -0.58 -22.52 -3.17
C GLY A 9 -0.81 -22.06 -1.72
N ARG A 10 -1.89 -21.31 -1.45
CA ARG A 10 -2.29 -20.88 -0.10
C ARG A 10 -3.72 -21.32 0.19
N THR A 11 -3.99 -21.67 1.44
CA THR A 11 -5.34 -22.01 1.90
C THR A 11 -6.03 -20.75 2.41
N ALA A 12 -7.06 -20.29 1.71
CA ALA A 12 -7.98 -19.28 2.20
C ALA A 12 -9.05 -19.97 3.05
N PHE A 13 -9.14 -19.59 4.33
CA PHE A 13 -10.16 -20.10 5.24
C PHE A 13 -11.13 -18.99 5.64
N PRO A 14 -12.41 -19.30 5.89
CA PRO A 14 -13.38 -18.29 6.33
C PRO A 14 -13.00 -17.74 7.71
N ILE A 15 -12.75 -16.44 7.78
CA ILE A 15 -12.37 -15.80 9.05
C ILE A 15 -13.48 -15.90 10.11
N ARG A 16 -14.76 -15.89 9.69
CA ARG A 16 -15.91 -16.04 10.59
C ARG A 16 -15.85 -17.38 11.35
N PHE A 17 -15.62 -18.47 10.62
CA PHE A 17 -15.50 -19.81 11.20
C PHE A 17 -14.48 -19.86 12.33
N ALA A 18 -13.25 -19.40 12.06
CA ALA A 18 -12.18 -19.43 13.04
C ALA A 18 -12.45 -18.50 14.22
N ALA A 19 -12.95 -17.29 13.96
CA ALA A 19 -13.23 -16.31 15.01
C ALA A 19 -14.35 -16.79 15.96
N GLU A 20 -15.44 -17.34 15.43
CA GLU A 20 -16.54 -17.88 16.23
C GLU A 20 -16.10 -19.12 17.03
N ALA A 21 -15.28 -19.99 16.45
CA ALA A 21 -14.68 -21.12 17.16
C ALA A 21 -13.77 -20.69 18.34
N MET A 22 -13.15 -19.51 18.25
CA MET A 22 -12.36 -18.89 19.32
C MET A 22 -13.21 -18.07 20.31
N GLY A 23 -14.53 -18.10 20.19
CA GLY A 23 -15.45 -17.41 21.10
C GLY A 23 -15.66 -15.92 20.80
N ALA A 24 -15.25 -15.45 19.62
CA ALA A 24 -15.51 -14.08 19.19
C ALA A 24 -16.87 -13.97 18.47
N GLU A 25 -17.55 -12.83 18.63
CA GLU A 25 -18.71 -12.48 17.82
C GLU A 25 -18.30 -11.67 16.60
N VAL A 26 -18.85 -12.01 15.43
CA VAL A 26 -18.48 -11.43 14.13
C VAL A 26 -19.64 -10.62 13.56
N LYS A 27 -19.45 -9.30 13.42
CA LYS A 27 -20.41 -8.39 12.79
C LYS A 27 -19.87 -7.83 11.49
N TRP A 28 -20.75 -7.68 10.51
CA TRP A 28 -20.44 -7.02 9.25
C TRP A 28 -21.04 -5.61 9.28
N SER A 29 -20.25 -4.61 8.89
CA SER A 29 -20.77 -3.30 8.57
C SER A 29 -20.83 -3.11 7.06
N ASP A 30 -22.04 -2.96 6.53
CA ASP A 30 -22.24 -2.58 5.12
C ASP A 30 -21.79 -1.15 4.83
N ALA A 31 -21.86 -0.26 5.84
CA ALA A 31 -21.50 1.14 5.71
C ALA A 31 -19.99 1.32 5.49
N SER A 32 -19.16 0.57 6.23
CA SER A 32 -17.69 0.66 6.17
C SER A 32 -17.03 -0.46 5.37
N ARG A 33 -17.78 -1.50 4.98
CA ARG A 33 -17.25 -2.75 4.38
C ARG A 33 -16.19 -3.43 5.28
N ILE A 34 -16.36 -3.30 6.60
CA ILE A 34 -15.47 -3.88 7.62
C ILE A 34 -16.14 -5.07 8.32
N VAL A 35 -15.32 -6.08 8.65
CA VAL A 35 -15.66 -7.14 9.59
C VAL A 35 -15.18 -6.74 10.99
N HIS A 36 -16.11 -6.62 11.93
CA HIS A 36 -15.84 -6.32 13.35
C HIS A 36 -15.83 -7.61 14.17
N LEU A 37 -14.78 -7.82 14.98
CA LEU A 37 -14.60 -9.00 15.85
C LEU A 37 -14.64 -8.59 17.32
N PHE A 38 -15.52 -9.21 18.12
CA PHE A 38 -15.69 -8.90 19.54
C PHE A 38 -15.38 -10.12 20.42
N THR A 39 -14.33 -10.05 21.22
CA THR A 39 -13.93 -11.11 22.17
C THR A 39 -14.49 -10.91 23.59
N LYS A 40 -15.00 -9.71 23.90
CA LYS A 40 -15.61 -9.37 25.19
C LYS A 40 -17.09 -9.02 25.01
N LYS A 41 -17.92 -9.26 26.02
CA LYS A 41 -19.31 -8.77 26.08
C LYS A 41 -19.31 -7.25 26.29
N THR A 42 -19.05 -6.51 25.22
CA THR A 42 -19.32 -5.07 25.17
C THR A 42 -20.82 -4.89 25.03
N THR A 43 -21.47 -4.32 26.04
CA THR A 43 -22.93 -4.07 26.02
C THR A 43 -23.21 -2.73 25.37
N ASN A 44 -23.09 -2.70 24.04
CA ASN A 44 -23.85 -1.93 23.04
C ASN A 44 -23.03 -1.92 21.74
N LYS A 45 -22.99 -3.08 21.06
CA LYS A 45 -22.12 -3.28 19.89
C LYS A 45 -22.56 -2.45 18.69
N GLU A 46 -23.85 -2.13 18.58
CA GLU A 46 -24.38 -1.35 17.47
C GLU A 46 -23.91 0.11 17.54
N GLU A 47 -23.89 0.70 18.74
CA GLU A 47 -23.38 2.04 18.95
C GLU A 47 -21.86 2.11 18.69
N LEU A 48 -21.11 1.13 19.20
CA LEU A 48 -19.68 1.02 18.94
C LEU A 48 -19.37 0.84 17.45
N ILE A 49 -20.13 0.02 16.72
CA ILE A 49 -19.97 -0.12 15.26
C ILE A 49 -20.26 1.22 14.57
N LYS A 50 -21.30 1.96 14.97
CA LYS A 50 -21.60 3.28 14.39
C LYS A 50 -20.47 4.28 14.65
N GLU A 51 -19.91 4.31 15.85
CA GLU A 51 -18.76 5.17 16.17
C GLU A 51 -17.53 4.79 15.34
N LEU A 52 -17.20 3.50 15.27
CA LEU A 52 -16.07 2.98 14.49
C LEU A 52 -16.27 3.22 12.99
N ASP A 53 -17.49 3.11 12.47
CA ASP A 53 -17.82 3.39 11.08
C ASP A 53 -17.82 4.89 10.77
N GLN A 54 -18.10 5.75 11.75
CA GLN A 54 -17.94 7.21 11.60
C GLN A 54 -16.46 7.60 11.57
N GLN A 55 -15.64 6.96 12.40
CA GLN A 55 -14.19 7.10 12.37
C GLN A 55 -13.59 6.53 11.07
N TYR A 56 -14.15 5.41 10.59
CA TYR A 56 -13.76 4.74 9.36
C TYR A 56 -14.80 4.98 8.26
N LYS A 57 -14.76 6.16 7.64
CA LYS A 57 -15.45 6.37 6.36
C LYS A 57 -14.67 5.60 5.30
N PRO A 58 -15.23 4.54 4.67
CA PRO A 58 -14.56 3.90 3.55
C PRO A 58 -14.51 4.94 2.44
N THR A 59 -13.37 5.60 2.36
CA THR A 59 -12.95 6.19 1.12
C THR A 59 -12.76 4.98 0.23
N ALA A 60 -13.60 4.88 -0.82
CA ALA A 60 -13.61 3.75 -1.76
C ALA A 60 -12.17 3.30 -2.05
N PRO A 61 -11.85 2.00 -2.15
CA PRO A 61 -10.47 1.51 -2.28
C PRO A 61 -9.60 2.48 -3.10
N GLY A 62 -8.69 3.20 -2.42
CA GLY A 62 -8.09 4.45 -2.91
C GLY A 62 -8.62 5.69 -2.16
N THR A 63 -8.54 6.90 -2.68
CA THR A 63 -9.00 8.15 -2.03
C THR A 63 -8.29 8.57 -0.73
N ILE A 64 -6.98 8.79 -0.83
CA ILE A 64 -6.45 10.05 -0.31
C ILE A 64 -6.87 11.15 -1.30
N ASN A 65 -7.65 12.12 -0.86
CA ASN A 65 -7.94 13.35 -1.62
C ASN A 65 -6.75 14.30 -1.48
N VAL A 66 -5.71 14.08 -2.29
CA VAL A 66 -4.77 15.17 -2.61
C VAL A 66 -5.40 15.99 -3.73
N ASP A 67 -5.41 17.32 -3.59
CA ASP A 67 -5.83 18.22 -4.66
C ASP A 67 -4.77 18.23 -5.77
N VAL A 68 -4.91 17.28 -6.69
CA VAL A 68 -4.02 17.03 -7.83
C VAL A 68 -3.96 18.17 -8.83
N SER A 69 -4.91 19.11 -8.76
CA SER A 69 -4.90 20.30 -9.62
C SER A 69 -3.68 21.21 -9.37
N LYS A 70 -3.02 21.04 -8.22
CA LYS A 70 -1.81 21.77 -7.82
C LYS A 70 -0.51 21.04 -8.16
N LEU A 71 -0.58 19.74 -8.47
CA LEU A 71 0.55 18.95 -8.94
C LEU A 71 0.55 19.10 -10.46
N GLY A 72 1.41 19.98 -10.98
CA GLY A 72 1.51 20.25 -12.42
C GLY A 72 1.75 19.00 -13.28
N LYS A 73 1.82 19.18 -14.60
CA LYS A 73 2.12 18.09 -15.55
C LYS A 73 3.32 17.27 -15.08
N ILE A 74 3.23 15.95 -15.22
CA ILE A 74 4.37 15.04 -15.05
C ILE A 74 5.57 15.62 -15.79
N PRO A 75 6.70 15.91 -15.12
CA PRO A 75 7.92 16.26 -15.82
C PRO A 75 8.41 15.01 -16.56
N SER A 76 8.34 15.04 -17.88
CA SER A 76 9.20 14.18 -18.70
C SER A 76 10.62 14.71 -18.52
N ILE A 77 11.46 14.01 -17.76
CA ILE A 77 12.88 14.36 -17.66
C ILE A 77 13.56 13.87 -18.94
N PRO A 78 14.19 14.75 -19.74
CA PRO A 78 15.04 14.33 -20.84
C PRO A 78 16.21 13.49 -20.27
N ASP A 79 16.45 12.33 -20.86
CA ASP A 79 17.57 11.42 -20.56
C ASP A 79 17.49 10.61 -19.24
N SER A 80 16.33 10.57 -18.56
CA SER A 80 16.01 9.56 -17.53
C SER A 80 14.79 8.73 -17.94
N PRO A 81 14.84 7.38 -17.93
CA PRO A 81 13.75 6.56 -18.44
C PRO A 81 12.50 6.53 -17.55
N TRP A 82 12.46 7.13 -16.35
CA TRP A 82 11.36 6.94 -15.40
C TRP A 82 10.83 8.21 -14.74
N TYR A 83 9.57 8.13 -14.31
CA TYR A 83 8.82 9.17 -13.63
C TYR A 83 9.45 9.55 -12.27
N GLN A 84 10.35 10.53 -12.28
CA GLN A 84 10.94 11.09 -11.07
C GLN A 84 10.03 12.16 -10.46
N ALA A 85 9.80 12.10 -9.16
CA ALA A 85 9.16 13.19 -8.43
C ALA A 85 10.05 14.45 -8.44
N THR A 86 9.47 15.65 -8.63
CA THR A 86 10.22 16.91 -8.50
C THR A 86 10.67 17.15 -7.06
N PRO A 87 11.67 18.02 -6.80
CA PRO A 87 12.06 18.38 -5.44
C PRO A 87 10.90 18.85 -4.56
N GLU A 88 9.94 19.58 -5.12
CA GLU A 88 8.73 20.05 -4.42
C GLU A 88 7.81 18.87 -4.07
N GLN A 89 7.59 17.95 -5.01
CA GLN A 89 6.82 16.73 -4.81
C GLN A 89 7.45 15.84 -3.73
N ILE A 90 8.78 15.70 -3.75
CA ILE A 90 9.52 14.97 -2.72
C ILE A 90 9.33 15.63 -1.35
N ALA A 91 9.42 16.97 -1.27
CA ALA A 91 9.23 17.70 -0.02
C ALA A 91 7.82 17.52 0.55
N GLU A 92 6.78 17.49 -0.28
CA GLU A 92 5.41 17.20 0.18
C GLU A 92 5.25 15.75 0.65
N LEU A 93 5.80 14.77 -0.09
CA LEU A 93 5.73 13.36 0.29
C LEU A 93 6.47 13.06 1.60
N LYS A 94 7.58 13.75 1.88
CA LYS A 94 8.31 13.64 3.15
C LYS A 94 7.52 14.16 4.36
N LYS A 95 6.47 14.97 4.18
CA LYS A 95 5.57 15.41 5.26
C LYS A 95 4.56 14.33 5.67
N VAL A 96 4.29 13.37 4.80
CA VAL A 96 3.40 12.26 5.11
C VAL A 96 4.10 11.36 6.12
N HIS A 97 3.44 11.06 7.24
CA HIS A 97 4.03 10.20 8.26
C HIS A 97 4.29 8.78 7.73
N LEU A 98 5.27 8.11 8.31
CA LEU A 98 5.48 6.68 8.08
C LEU A 98 4.62 5.88 9.05
N LEU A 99 4.24 4.67 8.65
CA LEU A 99 3.58 3.71 9.54
C LEU A 99 4.50 3.40 10.73
N SER A 100 3.94 3.16 11.91
CA SER A 100 4.72 3.02 13.15
C SER A 100 5.76 1.88 13.14
N TYR A 101 5.56 0.89 12.28
CA TYR A 101 6.44 -0.27 12.10
C TYR A 101 7.43 -0.09 10.93
N ALA A 102 7.37 1.02 10.21
CA ALA A 102 8.31 1.36 9.15
C ALA A 102 9.64 1.85 9.76
N LYS A 103 10.75 1.51 9.10
CA LYS A 103 12.08 2.02 9.43
C LYS A 103 12.56 2.91 8.30
N THR A 104 13.10 4.08 8.64
CA THR A 104 13.77 4.97 7.69
C THR A 104 15.11 4.36 7.27
N GLY A 105 15.45 4.46 5.98
CA GLY A 105 16.66 3.83 5.44
C GLY A 105 16.44 2.36 5.12
N PHE A 106 17.10 1.91 4.06
CA PHE A 106 17.12 0.52 3.63
C PHE A 106 18.55 0.17 3.24
N ASP A 107 19.23 -0.58 4.11
CA ASP A 107 20.62 -1.00 3.93
C ASP A 107 20.64 -2.23 3.00
N GLY A 108 20.70 -1.97 1.70
CA GLY A 108 20.47 -2.94 0.63
C GLY A 108 21.58 -3.98 0.39
N ASP A 109 21.91 -4.82 1.38
CA ASP A 109 22.90 -5.91 1.21
C ASP A 109 22.40 -7.12 0.37
N TRP A 110 21.23 -7.03 -0.28
CA TRP A 110 20.56 -8.16 -0.95
C TRP A 110 20.69 -8.17 -2.49
N ALA A 111 21.19 -7.10 -3.11
CA ALA A 111 21.39 -7.01 -4.56
C ALA A 111 22.89 -7.04 -4.92
N TYR A 112 23.52 -8.21 -4.78
CA TYR A 112 24.90 -8.42 -5.24
C TYR A 112 24.93 -8.55 -6.78
N ASP A 113 25.51 -7.55 -7.46
CA ASP A 113 25.88 -7.64 -8.87
C ASP A 113 27.42 -7.76 -8.98
N PRO A 114 27.96 -8.89 -9.45
CA PRO A 114 29.40 -9.08 -9.59
C PRO A 114 30.06 -8.12 -10.58
N ASN A 115 29.29 -7.44 -11.44
CA ASN A 115 29.79 -6.46 -12.40
C ASN A 115 29.66 -5.00 -11.92
N ARG A 116 29.07 -4.75 -10.74
CA ARG A 116 28.98 -3.43 -10.13
C ARG A 116 29.37 -3.51 -8.65
N PRO A 117 30.64 -3.19 -8.31
CA PRO A 117 31.14 -3.29 -6.94
C PRO A 117 30.60 -2.20 -5.99
N GLU A 118 29.91 -1.19 -6.52
CA GLU A 118 29.25 -0.13 -5.74
C GLU A 118 27.90 -0.63 -5.19
N ARG A 119 27.51 -0.19 -3.98
CA ARG A 119 26.26 -0.59 -3.35
C ARG A 119 25.07 -0.22 -4.26
N TYR A 120 24.32 -1.24 -4.70
CA TYR A 120 23.04 -1.04 -5.39
C TYR A 120 22.02 -0.42 -4.42
N THR A 121 21.35 0.66 -4.82
CA THR A 121 20.17 1.11 -4.08
C THR A 121 18.99 0.20 -4.38
N ALA A 122 18.04 0.09 -3.45
CA ALA A 122 16.76 -0.56 -3.76
C ALA A 122 16.09 0.09 -4.99
N TYR A 123 16.24 1.41 -5.14
CA TYR A 123 15.68 2.15 -6.26
C TYR A 123 16.21 1.62 -7.59
N ASP A 124 17.53 1.49 -7.75
CA ASP A 124 18.17 1.06 -8.99
C ASP A 124 17.73 -0.34 -9.40
N TRP A 125 17.57 -1.23 -8.43
CA TRP A 125 17.13 -2.60 -8.71
C TRP A 125 15.65 -2.69 -9.07
N TRP A 126 14.79 -1.98 -8.33
CA TRP A 126 13.34 -2.13 -8.41
C TRP A 126 12.66 -1.16 -9.39
N SER A 127 13.31 -0.05 -9.76
CA SER A 127 12.76 0.94 -10.69
C SER A 127 12.32 0.35 -12.03
N LYS A 128 12.99 -0.71 -12.50
CA LYS A 128 12.63 -1.49 -13.71
C LYS A 128 11.26 -2.19 -13.67
N TYR A 129 10.57 -2.15 -12.53
CA TYR A 129 9.23 -2.70 -12.36
C TYR A 129 8.16 -1.61 -12.23
N PHE A 130 8.54 -0.33 -12.13
CA PHE A 130 7.58 0.77 -11.99
C PHE A 130 6.72 0.95 -13.23
N ASP A 131 7.24 0.67 -14.42
CA ASP A 131 6.51 0.63 -15.69
C ASP A 131 5.53 -0.53 -15.81
N ARG A 132 5.74 -1.59 -15.02
CA ARG A 132 4.84 -2.75 -14.94
C ARG A 132 3.71 -2.53 -13.95
N THR A 133 3.73 -1.43 -13.19
CA THR A 133 2.59 -1.08 -12.35
C THR A 133 1.37 -0.83 -13.24
N PRO A 134 0.16 -1.20 -12.80
CA PRO A 134 -1.05 -1.04 -13.61
C PRO A 134 -1.48 0.42 -13.78
N TYR A 135 -0.83 1.35 -13.06
CA TYR A 135 -1.14 2.77 -13.00
C TYR A 135 0.16 3.57 -13.02
N PRO A 136 0.24 4.69 -13.75
CA PRO A 136 1.44 5.53 -13.75
C PRO A 136 1.88 5.89 -12.32
N PHE A 137 3.13 5.58 -12.01
CA PHE A 137 3.72 5.77 -10.68
C PHE A 137 4.94 6.69 -10.76
N VAL A 138 4.98 7.71 -9.90
CA VAL A 138 6.02 8.73 -9.80
C VAL A 138 6.66 8.64 -8.42
N SER A 139 7.97 8.47 -8.33
CA SER A 139 8.69 8.32 -7.05
C SER A 139 10.12 8.85 -7.14
N SER A 140 10.90 8.72 -6.06
CA SER A 140 12.31 9.11 -5.96
C SER A 140 13.05 8.17 -4.99
N GLU A 141 14.36 8.02 -5.16
CA GLU A 141 15.24 7.31 -4.21
C GLU A 141 15.14 7.89 -2.78
N ASP A 142 14.89 9.19 -2.67
CA ASP A 142 14.68 9.94 -1.43
C ASP A 142 13.47 9.50 -0.60
N LEU A 143 12.59 8.71 -1.20
CA LEU A 143 11.28 8.34 -0.68
C LEU A 143 11.19 6.85 -0.32
N ILE A 144 12.33 6.15 -0.34
CA ILE A 144 12.41 4.74 0.03
C ILE A 144 12.53 4.59 1.54
N TYR A 145 11.76 3.66 2.08
CA TYR A 145 11.87 3.24 3.45
C TYR A 145 11.62 1.73 3.56
N THR A 146 11.85 1.16 4.74
CA THR A 146 11.76 -0.28 4.96
C THR A 146 10.49 -0.65 5.73
N VAL A 147 9.81 -1.68 5.26
CA VAL A 147 8.70 -2.35 5.95
C VAL A 147 9.02 -3.83 6.04
N VAL A 148 9.17 -4.37 7.26
CA VAL A 148 9.46 -5.81 7.49
C VAL A 148 10.61 -6.30 6.59
N ASP A 149 11.72 -5.55 6.57
CA ASP A 149 12.92 -5.83 5.79
C ASP A 149 12.72 -5.90 4.26
N GLN A 150 11.61 -5.35 3.76
CA GLN A 150 11.34 -5.14 2.34
C GLN A 150 11.40 -3.64 2.01
N PRO A 151 11.88 -3.27 0.81
CA PRO A 151 11.84 -1.89 0.36
C PRO A 151 10.40 -1.50 0.01
N CYS A 152 9.99 -0.36 0.53
CA CYS A 152 8.74 0.30 0.18
C CYS A 152 9.03 1.62 -0.51
N PHE A 153 8.33 1.87 -1.61
CA PHE A 153 8.51 3.04 -2.47
C PHE A 153 7.35 3.99 -2.26
N ARG A 154 7.58 5.11 -1.58
CA ARG A 154 6.58 6.18 -1.48
C ARG A 154 6.55 7.00 -2.76
N GLY A 155 5.36 7.29 -3.25
CA GLY A 155 5.20 8.07 -4.46
C GLY A 155 3.77 8.51 -4.73
N TYR A 156 3.58 9.06 -5.92
CA TYR A 156 2.28 9.42 -6.45
C TYR A 156 1.85 8.41 -7.50
N MET A 157 0.60 7.95 -7.45
CA MET A 157 0.04 7.04 -8.44
C MET A 157 -1.25 7.59 -9.02
N ASP A 158 -1.36 7.62 -10.35
CA ASP A 158 -2.56 8.08 -11.06
C ASP A 158 -3.49 6.91 -11.37
N PHE A 159 -4.57 6.81 -10.60
CA PHE A 159 -5.57 5.77 -10.80
C PHE A 159 -6.55 6.19 -11.90
N GLU A 160 -6.38 5.58 -13.08
CA GLU A 160 -7.31 5.75 -14.23
C GLU A 160 -7.44 7.20 -14.73
N GLY A 161 -6.40 8.04 -14.58
CA GLY A 161 -6.45 9.43 -15.02
C GLY A 161 -7.29 10.34 -14.11
N LYS A 162 -7.67 9.85 -12.92
CA LYS A 162 -8.48 10.61 -11.94
C LYS A 162 -7.61 11.45 -11.01
N GLY A 163 -6.29 11.41 -11.22
CA GLY A 163 -5.32 12.21 -10.49
C GLY A 163 -4.40 11.39 -9.59
N PHE A 164 -3.27 11.99 -9.27
CA PHE A 164 -2.25 11.47 -8.37
C PHE A 164 -2.71 11.31 -6.92
N ARG A 165 -2.55 10.10 -6.39
CA ARG A 165 -2.73 9.79 -4.97
C ARG A 165 -1.40 9.41 -4.37
N VAL A 166 -1.16 9.78 -3.11
CA VAL A 166 0.00 9.26 -2.39
C VAL A 166 -0.22 7.79 -2.14
N VAL A 167 0.79 6.99 -2.49
CA VAL A 167 0.80 5.55 -2.24
C VAL A 167 2.16 5.12 -1.73
N ASP A 168 2.13 4.05 -0.96
CA ASP A 168 3.30 3.27 -0.59
C ASP A 168 3.24 1.97 -1.41
N LEU A 169 4.24 1.74 -2.26
CA LEU A 169 4.30 0.61 -3.17
C LEU A 169 5.33 -0.41 -2.67
N GLU A 170 4.89 -1.65 -2.46
CA GLU A 170 5.78 -2.80 -2.30
C GLU A 170 5.74 -3.66 -3.57
N ILE A 171 6.92 -4.13 -3.98
CA ILE A 171 7.07 -4.98 -5.15
C ILE A 171 7.52 -6.35 -4.69
N HIS A 172 6.69 -7.35 -4.99
CA HIS A 172 6.89 -8.75 -4.61
C HIS A 172 7.12 -9.59 -5.86
N ASN A 173 7.61 -10.81 -5.68
CA ASN A 173 7.69 -11.77 -6.77
C ASN A 173 6.28 -12.03 -7.34
N GLN A 174 6.05 -11.63 -8.59
CA GLN A 174 4.77 -11.80 -9.30
C GLN A 174 3.57 -10.95 -8.80
N SER A 175 3.79 -9.96 -7.92
CA SER A 175 2.73 -9.04 -7.49
C SER A 175 3.20 -7.66 -7.07
N PHE A 176 2.30 -6.69 -7.16
CA PHE A 176 2.40 -5.39 -6.50
C PHE A 176 1.46 -5.34 -5.31
N LEU A 177 1.90 -4.69 -4.24
CA LEU A 177 1.06 -4.30 -3.12
C LEU A 177 1.09 -2.78 -3.05
N ILE A 178 -0.05 -2.16 -3.37
CA ILE A 178 -0.23 -0.72 -3.27
C ILE A 178 -0.94 -0.43 -1.95
N MET A 179 -0.41 0.49 -1.18
CA MET A 179 -0.91 0.83 0.14
C MET A 179 -1.22 2.30 0.25
N ASP A 180 -2.28 2.60 0.98
CA ASP A 180 -2.54 3.95 1.48
C ASP A 180 -1.61 4.22 2.68
N PRO A 181 -0.72 5.23 2.63
CA PRO A 181 0.22 5.54 3.71
C PRO A 181 -0.43 5.94 5.04
N ILE A 182 -1.69 6.41 5.01
CA ILE A 182 -2.41 6.92 6.18
C ILE A 182 -3.31 5.84 6.75
N THR A 183 -4.13 5.21 5.92
CA THR A 183 -5.13 4.23 6.36
C THR A 183 -4.58 2.80 6.40
N ASN A 184 -3.41 2.55 5.79
CA ASN A 184 -2.83 1.22 5.57
C ASN A 184 -3.80 0.28 4.81
N THR A 185 -4.71 0.85 4.02
CA THR A 185 -5.58 0.09 3.11
C THR A 185 -4.72 -0.52 2.01
N ARG A 186 -4.94 -1.81 1.72
CA ARG A 186 -4.07 -2.61 0.84
C ARG A 186 -4.80 -3.04 -0.43
N LEU A 187 -4.19 -2.76 -1.58
CA LEU A 187 -4.60 -3.25 -2.88
C LEU A 187 -3.52 -4.18 -3.43
N TYR A 188 -3.83 -5.46 -3.52
CA TYR A 188 -2.92 -6.49 -4.02
C TYR A 188 -3.23 -6.80 -5.48
N LEU A 189 -2.21 -6.70 -6.34
CA LEU A 189 -2.34 -6.86 -7.79
C LEU A 189 -1.30 -7.87 -8.29
N LYS A 190 -1.76 -8.99 -8.84
CA LYS A 190 -0.88 -9.95 -9.53
C LYS A 190 -0.62 -9.45 -10.95
N TRP A 191 0.63 -9.56 -11.41
CA TRP A 191 1.00 -9.16 -12.79
C TRP A 191 1.16 -10.35 -13.75
N TYR A 192 0.73 -11.55 -13.35
CA TYR A 192 0.58 -12.72 -14.23
C TYR A 192 -0.91 -13.05 -14.43
N LYS A 193 -1.29 -13.18 -15.72
CA LYS A 193 -2.44 -13.99 -16.16
C LYS A 193 -2.01 -15.44 -16.25
#